data_AF-A0A968J4U3-F1
#
_entry.id   AF-A0A968J4U3-F1
#
_cell.length_a   1.000
_cell.length_b   1.000
_cell.length_c   1.000
_cell.angle_alpha   90.00
_cell.angle_beta   90.00
_cell.angle_gamma   90.00
#
_symmetry.space_group_name_H-M   'P 1'
#
loop_
_entity.id
_entity.type
_entity.pdbx_description
1 polymer ?
#
loop_
_entity_poly.entity_id
_entity_poly.type
_entity_poly.pdbx_seq_one_letter_code
_entity_poly.pdbx_strand_id
1 'polypeptide(L)'
;MSDRDSQRLVRRFQESGALPSPAVVFWCEGNPPATTVPVADLAIWRPRLDFAWVGNDLAPVQRFLTRGRVDFIQGDGWSPAMVQELRHHRYECFAIGEEELHLWPTPAPPSLRPLLAIHERFVRTLLHPNAPMLDLGALLTQHGISPRGVVHVGAHEGQEFEEYRRLGCAPIAFIEANPGVYERLWARLGGEPNVYLIKGAIAEGWGEATLHLTSWDQSSSLLPLAQHEEVYPDIAEVGQIRVTTRPLDSLFGVELPPMAAFNLLNIDVQGAERKVLQGATALLPHIAALNLEVNYAEMYAGCPLIDDLDEFLGHRGFERVAVTTPFHRTWGDALYVRCETLAPAVSSEGENRGSS
;
A
#
# COMPACT_ATOMS: atom_id res chain seq x y z
N MET A 1 -14.71 -12.76 14.43
CA MET A 1 -15.72 -12.39 15.45
C MET A 1 -17.10 -12.70 14.90
N SER A 2 -18.05 -13.10 15.73
CA SER A 2 -19.44 -13.24 15.25
C SER A 2 -20.02 -11.85 14.99
N ASP A 3 -20.70 -11.72 13.86
CA ASP A 3 -21.38 -10.54 13.32
C ASP A 3 -22.20 -9.72 14.36
N ARG A 4 -22.64 -10.38 15.45
CA ARG A 4 -23.38 -9.74 16.56
C ARG A 4 -22.56 -8.84 17.48
N ASP A 5 -21.26 -9.09 17.66
CA ASP A 5 -20.43 -8.27 18.58
C ASP A 5 -19.98 -6.97 17.91
N SER A 6 -19.69 -7.02 16.61
CA SER A 6 -19.40 -5.84 15.77
C SER A 6 -20.62 -4.91 15.66
N GLN A 7 -21.82 -5.48 15.48
CA GLN A 7 -23.07 -4.71 15.40
C GLN A 7 -23.47 -4.05 16.75
N ARG A 8 -23.04 -4.62 17.89
CA ARG A 8 -23.25 -4.00 19.22
C ARG A 8 -22.36 -2.79 19.46
N LEU A 9 -21.14 -2.77 18.93
CA LEU A 9 -20.25 -1.61 18.99
C LEU A 9 -20.77 -0.45 18.13
N VAL A 10 -21.26 -0.75 16.92
CA VAL A 10 -21.81 0.25 15.98
C VAL A 10 -23.11 0.89 16.51
N ARG A 11 -23.98 0.14 17.19
CA ARG A 11 -25.25 0.69 17.72
C ARG A 11 -25.08 1.74 18.81
N ARG A 12 -24.05 1.65 19.65
CA ARG A 12 -23.79 2.66 20.70
C ARG A 12 -23.31 4.00 20.12
N PHE A 13 -22.77 4.00 18.91
CA PHE A 13 -22.32 5.20 18.21
C PHE A 13 -23.49 5.99 17.58
N GLN A 14 -24.51 5.30 17.06
CA GLN A 14 -25.72 5.96 16.56
C GLN A 14 -26.54 6.62 17.68
N GLU A 15 -26.43 6.11 18.91
CA GLU A 15 -27.14 6.63 20.08
C GLU A 15 -26.41 7.80 20.78
N SER A 16 -25.12 8.03 20.50
CA SER A 16 -24.31 9.06 21.18
C SER A 16 -24.23 10.42 20.47
N GLY A 17 -24.86 10.59 19.30
CA GLY A 17 -25.06 11.91 18.70
C GLY A 17 -23.80 12.68 18.29
N ALA A 18 -22.71 12.00 17.89
CA ALA A 18 -21.49 12.66 17.41
C ALA A 18 -21.32 12.43 15.89
N LEU A 19 -21.71 13.45 15.12
CA LEU A 19 -21.07 14.06 13.94
C LEU A 19 -22.15 14.75 13.08
N PRO A 20 -22.02 16.05 12.74
CA PRO A 20 -23.00 16.74 11.90
C PRO A 20 -23.04 16.17 10.48
N SER A 21 -24.21 16.33 9.83
CA SER A 21 -24.50 16.01 8.42
C SER A 21 -23.52 16.72 7.46
N PRO A 22 -23.16 16.11 6.30
CA PRO A 22 -22.04 16.58 5.50
C PRO A 22 -22.39 17.86 4.74
N ALA A 23 -21.49 18.84 4.82
CA ALA A 23 -21.34 19.88 3.80
C ALA A 23 -20.02 19.64 3.08
N VAL A 24 -20.12 19.46 1.76
CA VAL A 24 -19.00 19.25 0.83
C VAL A 24 -18.14 20.50 0.75
N VAL A 25 -16.83 20.38 0.94
CA VAL A 25 -15.86 21.42 0.54
C VAL A 25 -14.60 20.74 -0.02
N PHE A 26 -14.29 21.01 -1.29
CA PHE A 26 -12.99 20.72 -1.91
C PHE A 26 -11.97 21.79 -1.51
N TRP A 27 -10.68 21.46 -1.39
CA TRP A 27 -9.60 22.36 -1.88
C TRP A 27 -8.19 21.75 -1.93
N CYS A 28 -7.40 22.28 -2.88
CA CYS A 28 -6.03 21.93 -3.25
C CYS A 28 -4.93 22.77 -2.57
N GLU A 29 -3.75 22.16 -2.48
CA GLU A 29 -2.37 22.67 -2.50
C GLU A 29 -1.90 23.84 -1.59
N GLY A 30 -0.81 23.57 -0.85
CA GLY A 30 0.26 24.57 -0.67
C GLY A 30 0.65 25.00 0.75
N ASN A 31 0.34 24.25 1.81
CA ASN A 31 0.70 24.64 3.19
C ASN A 31 1.54 23.58 3.93
N PRO A 32 2.37 23.99 4.92
CA PRO A 32 3.03 23.06 5.85
C PRO A 32 2.01 22.11 6.49
N PRO A 33 2.43 20.94 7.02
CA PRO A 33 1.52 19.91 7.54
C PRO A 33 0.39 20.54 8.35
N ALA A 34 -0.85 20.31 7.92
CA ALA A 34 -2.01 20.86 8.60
C ALA A 34 -2.00 20.36 10.05
N THR A 35 -2.08 21.27 11.03
CA THR A 35 -2.23 20.87 12.44
C THR A 35 -3.65 20.47 12.78
N THR A 36 -4.58 20.62 11.82
CA THR A 36 -5.98 20.25 11.93
C THR A 36 -6.53 19.50 10.73
N VAL A 37 -7.60 18.72 10.93
CA VAL A 37 -8.29 17.94 9.88
C VAL A 37 -9.81 18.12 10.02
N PRO A 38 -10.53 18.46 8.95
CA PRO A 38 -12.00 18.55 8.98
C PRO A 38 -12.63 17.20 9.29
N VAL A 39 -13.62 17.18 10.19
CA VAL A 39 -14.24 15.92 10.63
C VAL A 39 -15.06 15.22 9.53
N ALA A 40 -15.55 15.98 8.55
CA ALA A 40 -16.24 15.44 7.38
C ALA A 40 -15.38 14.47 6.55
N ASP A 41 -14.05 14.62 6.55
CA ASP A 41 -13.12 13.77 5.81
C ASP A 41 -13.04 12.34 6.38
N LEU A 42 -13.48 12.14 7.63
CA LEU A 42 -13.59 10.81 8.24
C LEU A 42 -14.77 9.99 7.67
N ALA A 43 -15.77 10.65 7.07
CA ALA A 43 -17.00 9.99 6.61
C ALA A 43 -16.83 9.17 5.33
N ILE A 44 -15.71 9.32 4.61
CA ILE A 44 -15.42 8.64 3.33
C ILE A 44 -15.21 7.12 3.52
N TRP A 45 -14.81 6.72 4.72
CA TRP A 45 -14.36 5.37 5.04
C TRP A 45 -15.47 4.45 5.60
N ARG A 46 -16.72 4.92 5.60
CA ARG A 46 -17.87 4.33 6.32
C ARG A 46 -18.17 2.82 6.13
N PRO A 47 -17.82 2.09 5.05
CA PRO A 47 -18.28 0.71 4.95
C PRO A 47 -17.52 -0.31 5.82
N ARG A 48 -16.24 -0.09 6.19
CA ARG A 48 -15.41 -1.13 6.84
C ARG A 48 -14.28 -0.62 7.76
N LEU A 49 -14.47 0.51 8.42
CA LEU A 49 -13.49 0.92 9.45
C LEU A 49 -13.65 0.10 10.72
N ASP A 50 -12.54 -0.45 11.20
CA ASP A 50 -12.47 -1.06 12.53
C ASP A 50 -12.30 0.06 13.57
N PHE A 51 -13.40 0.45 14.19
CA PHE A 51 -13.43 1.43 15.29
C PHE A 51 -13.39 0.72 16.65
N ALA A 52 -12.57 1.24 17.57
CA ALA A 52 -12.57 0.77 18.94
C ALA A 52 -12.73 1.92 19.95
N TRP A 53 -13.67 1.75 20.88
CA TRP A 53 -13.74 2.58 22.08
C TRP A 53 -12.97 1.90 23.21
N VAL A 54 -11.97 2.58 23.77
CA VAL A 54 -11.05 2.03 24.79
C VAL A 54 -11.14 2.74 26.13
N GLY A 55 -11.88 3.85 26.23
CA GLY A 55 -11.86 4.69 27.43
C GLY A 55 -10.42 5.09 27.76
N ASN A 56 -9.92 4.67 28.92
CA ASN A 56 -8.54 4.88 29.38
C ASN A 56 -7.69 3.59 29.49
N ASP A 57 -8.06 2.50 28.81
CA ASP A 57 -7.35 1.21 28.85
C ASP A 57 -7.21 0.58 27.45
N LEU A 58 -5.97 0.38 26.98
CA LEU A 58 -5.67 -0.22 25.67
C LEU A 58 -5.72 -1.76 25.67
N ALA A 59 -5.81 -2.42 26.82
CA ALA A 59 -5.82 -3.88 26.90
C ALA A 59 -6.84 -4.58 25.97
N PRO A 60 -8.07 -4.05 25.76
CA PRO A 60 -9.04 -4.65 24.84
C PRO A 60 -8.60 -4.63 23.37
N VAL A 61 -7.76 -3.66 22.98
CA VAL A 61 -7.29 -3.46 21.60
C VAL A 61 -5.84 -3.85 21.36
N GLN A 62 -5.07 -4.15 22.41
CA GLN A 62 -3.62 -4.37 22.36
C GLN A 62 -3.19 -5.33 21.23
N ARG A 63 -3.90 -6.46 21.08
CA ARG A 63 -3.63 -7.46 20.04
C ARG A 63 -3.90 -6.98 18.61
N PHE A 64 -4.73 -5.96 18.45
CA PHE A 64 -5.07 -5.37 17.16
C PHE A 64 -4.16 -4.18 16.84
N LEU A 65 -3.68 -3.44 17.85
CA LEU A 65 -2.64 -2.42 17.70
C LEU A 65 -1.41 -2.99 17.00
N THR A 66 -0.92 -4.13 17.49
CA THR A 66 0.28 -4.80 16.93
C THR A 66 0.09 -5.29 15.50
N ARG A 67 -1.16 -5.42 15.05
CA ARG A 67 -1.52 -5.87 13.71
C ARG A 67 -1.99 -4.72 12.81
N GLY A 68 -2.07 -3.50 13.35
CA GLY A 68 -2.63 -2.33 12.66
C GLY A 68 -4.10 -2.43 12.28
N ARG A 69 -4.87 -3.40 12.80
CA ARG A 69 -6.25 -3.73 12.37
C ARG A 69 -7.34 -2.92 13.07
N VAL A 70 -7.02 -1.76 13.62
CA VAL A 70 -8.00 -0.82 14.16
C VAL A 70 -7.62 0.52 13.60
N ASP A 71 -8.50 1.13 12.84
CA ASP A 71 -8.17 2.32 12.08
C ASP A 71 -8.29 3.58 12.94
N PHE A 72 -9.27 3.53 13.85
CA PHE A 72 -9.66 4.63 14.72
C PHE A 72 -9.88 4.11 16.14
N ILE A 73 -9.16 4.70 17.07
CA ILE A 73 -9.28 4.42 18.50
C ILE A 73 -9.80 5.67 19.15
N GLN A 74 -10.90 5.55 19.88
CA GLN A 74 -11.46 6.67 20.61
C GLN A 74 -11.52 6.35 22.09
N GLY A 75 -11.25 7.34 22.92
CA GLY A 75 -11.31 7.19 24.35
C GLY A 75 -11.24 8.52 25.07
N ASP A 76 -11.13 8.44 26.38
CA ASP A 76 -11.08 9.58 27.28
C ASP A 76 -9.93 9.46 28.28
N GLY A 77 -9.26 10.58 28.57
CA GLY A 77 -8.28 10.65 29.65
C GLY A 77 -7.02 9.78 29.45
N TRP A 78 -6.54 9.59 28.21
CA TRP A 78 -5.30 8.84 27.99
C TRP A 78 -4.11 9.54 28.66
N SER A 79 -3.32 8.74 29.36
CA SER A 79 -2.06 9.21 29.94
C SER A 79 -1.01 9.46 28.84
N PRO A 80 0.04 10.27 29.12
CA PRO A 80 1.17 10.41 28.19
C PRO A 80 1.80 9.07 27.78
N ALA A 81 1.81 8.08 28.68
CA ALA A 81 2.30 6.73 28.40
C ALA A 81 1.43 5.98 27.39
N MET A 82 0.09 6.11 27.47
CA MET A 82 -0.82 5.52 26.49
C MET A 82 -0.67 6.17 25.11
N VAL A 83 -0.52 7.50 25.07
CA VAL A 83 -0.27 8.22 23.81
C VAL A 83 1.07 7.76 23.20
N GLN A 84 2.09 7.55 24.02
CA GLN A 84 3.37 7.01 23.57
C GLN A 84 3.24 5.57 23.04
N GLU A 85 2.45 4.72 23.70
CA GLU A 85 2.15 3.35 23.25
C GLU A 85 1.42 3.36 21.90
N LEU A 86 0.39 4.20 21.74
CA LEU A 86 -0.33 4.35 20.48
C LEU A 86 0.59 4.83 19.35
N ARG A 87 1.47 5.80 19.63
CA ARG A 87 2.49 6.24 18.67
C ARG A 87 3.50 5.15 18.33
N HIS A 88 3.86 4.31 19.30
CA HIS A 88 4.70 3.14 19.06
C HIS A 88 4.05 2.16 18.08
N HIS A 89 2.72 2.01 18.13
CA HIS A 89 1.94 1.25 17.15
C HIS A 89 1.47 2.10 15.95
N ARG A 90 2.15 3.21 15.68
CA ARG A 90 1.96 4.06 14.49
C ARG A 90 0.60 4.76 14.42
N TYR A 91 0.04 5.16 15.56
CA TYR A 91 -1.13 6.02 15.61
C TYR A 91 -0.73 7.47 15.89
N GLU A 92 -1.29 8.40 15.14
CA GLU A 92 -1.29 9.80 15.54
C GLU A 92 -2.52 10.12 16.36
N CYS A 93 -2.29 10.93 17.39
CA CYS A 93 -3.28 11.24 18.41
C CYS A 93 -3.82 12.64 18.20
N PHE A 94 -5.14 12.77 18.18
CA PHE A 94 -5.86 14.01 17.93
C PHE A 94 -6.80 14.35 19.08
N ALA A 95 -6.93 15.63 19.39
CA ALA A 95 -8.08 16.15 20.11
C ALA A 95 -9.22 16.41 19.13
N ILE A 96 -10.44 15.97 19.44
CA ILE A 96 -11.62 16.19 18.60
C ILE A 96 -12.24 17.55 18.99
N GLY A 97 -12.25 18.53 18.10
CA GLY A 97 -13.00 19.78 18.22
C GLY A 97 -14.42 19.69 17.65
N GLU A 98 -15.14 20.82 17.59
CA GLU A 98 -16.51 20.86 17.06
C GLU A 98 -16.57 20.55 15.55
N GLU A 99 -15.62 21.05 14.77
CA GLU A 99 -15.55 20.87 13.31
C GLU A 99 -14.21 20.30 12.81
N GLU A 100 -13.18 20.30 13.67
CA GLU A 100 -11.78 20.00 13.32
C GLU A 100 -11.15 19.02 14.33
N LEU A 101 -10.26 18.16 13.87
CA LEU A 101 -9.33 17.41 14.72
C LEU A 101 -8.05 18.24 14.93
N HIS A 102 -7.43 18.21 16.11
CA HIS A 102 -6.17 18.91 16.39
C HIS A 102 -5.07 17.92 16.77
N LEU A 103 -3.91 17.97 16.09
CA LEU A 103 -2.79 17.08 16.40
C LEU A 103 -2.24 17.33 17.81
N TRP A 104 -2.19 16.29 18.64
CA TRP A 104 -1.66 16.36 20.00
C TRP A 104 -0.13 16.49 19.99
N PRO A 105 0.52 17.34 20.81
CA PRO A 105 0.01 18.08 21.97
C PRO A 105 -0.30 19.56 21.69
N THR A 106 -0.66 19.94 20.47
CA THR A 106 -1.01 21.34 20.16
C THR A 106 -2.14 21.80 21.10
N PRO A 107 -2.01 22.97 21.79
CA PRO A 107 -2.99 23.39 22.78
C PRO A 107 -4.37 23.56 22.13
N ALA A 108 -5.29 22.67 22.50
CA ALA A 108 -6.67 22.72 22.10
C ALA A 108 -7.45 23.67 23.05
N PRO A 109 -8.62 24.20 22.63
CA PRO A 109 -9.49 24.98 23.51
C PRO A 109 -9.77 24.27 24.86
N PRO A 110 -9.94 25.00 25.97
CA PRO A 110 -10.02 24.43 27.34
C PRO A 110 -11.14 23.40 27.59
N SER A 111 -12.04 23.19 26.63
CA SER A 111 -13.16 22.26 26.71
C SER A 111 -12.84 20.84 26.27
N LEU A 112 -11.66 20.55 25.70
CA LEU A 112 -11.42 19.29 25.01
C LEU A 112 -10.64 18.27 25.85
N ARG A 113 -11.27 17.09 26.02
CA ARG A 113 -10.64 15.88 26.55
C ARG A 113 -10.16 15.01 25.39
N PRO A 114 -9.11 14.23 25.60
CA PRO A 114 -8.39 13.60 24.50
C PRO A 114 -9.06 12.19 24.33
N LEU A 115 -9.22 11.48 23.21
CA LEU A 115 -8.49 11.45 21.95
C LEU A 115 -9.19 10.60 20.89
N LEU A 116 -8.95 10.98 19.64
CA LEU A 116 -9.00 10.06 18.50
C LEU A 116 -7.56 9.69 18.15
N ALA A 117 -7.18 8.42 18.27
CA ALA A 117 -5.99 7.91 17.62
C ALA A 117 -6.40 7.44 16.23
N ILE A 118 -5.71 7.92 15.22
CA ILE A 118 -5.89 7.49 13.83
C ILE A 118 -4.60 6.80 13.43
N HIS A 119 -4.69 5.60 12.86
CA HIS A 119 -3.52 4.90 12.36
C HIS A 119 -2.85 5.72 11.25
N GLU A 120 -1.51 5.78 11.22
CA GLU A 120 -0.71 6.64 10.32
C GLU A 120 -1.11 6.52 8.84
N ARG A 121 -1.58 5.32 8.47
CA ARG A 121 -2.06 4.97 7.12
C ARG A 121 -3.20 5.86 6.63
N PHE A 122 -4.05 6.37 7.53
CA PHE A 122 -5.09 7.34 7.21
C PHE A 122 -4.66 8.77 7.52
N VAL A 123 -3.83 8.95 8.54
CA VAL A 123 -3.35 10.26 8.97
C VAL A 123 -2.57 10.95 7.86
N ARG A 124 -1.67 10.24 7.17
CA ARG A 124 -0.92 10.83 6.06
C ARG A 124 -1.84 11.39 4.98
N THR A 125 -2.86 10.63 4.59
CA THR A 125 -3.88 11.04 3.62
C THR A 125 -4.73 12.21 4.11
N LEU A 126 -4.95 12.33 5.42
CA LEU A 126 -5.74 13.40 6.04
C LEU A 126 -4.93 14.71 6.23
N LEU A 127 -3.67 14.62 6.67
CA LEU A 127 -2.81 15.79 6.95
C LEU A 127 -2.07 16.29 5.72
N HIS A 128 -1.88 15.43 4.73
CA HIS A 128 -1.21 15.75 3.47
C HIS A 128 -2.10 15.38 2.27
N PRO A 129 -3.27 16.01 2.11
CA PRO A 129 -3.99 15.91 0.86
C PRO A 129 -3.07 16.41 -0.26
N ASN A 130 -2.91 15.62 -1.33
CA ASN A 130 -1.97 15.87 -2.44
C ASN A 130 -0.48 15.63 -2.13
N ALA A 131 -0.15 14.68 -1.24
CA ALA A 131 1.22 14.19 -1.16
C ALA A 131 1.70 13.73 -2.55
N PRO A 132 2.94 14.06 -2.97
CA PRO A 132 3.43 13.64 -4.27
C PRO A 132 3.51 12.11 -4.35
N MET A 133 3.65 11.61 -5.59
CA MET A 133 4.03 10.22 -5.84
C MET A 133 5.31 9.87 -5.05
N LEU A 134 5.46 8.60 -4.69
CA LEU A 134 6.67 8.14 -4.01
C LEU A 134 7.90 8.36 -4.89
N ASP A 135 8.91 9.04 -4.34
CA ASP A 135 10.24 9.11 -4.95
C ASP A 135 10.98 7.79 -4.65
N LEU A 136 10.88 6.84 -5.58
CA LEU A 136 11.46 5.52 -5.42
C LEU A 136 12.98 5.61 -5.20
N GLY A 137 13.70 6.47 -5.92
CA GLY A 137 15.14 6.62 -5.78
C GLY A 137 15.58 7.12 -4.41
N ALA A 138 14.90 8.16 -3.91
CA ALA A 138 15.14 8.68 -2.57
C ALA A 138 14.85 7.64 -1.49
N LEU A 139 13.73 6.92 -1.61
CA LEU A 139 13.37 5.88 -0.63
C LEU A 139 14.33 4.69 -0.65
N LEU A 140 14.75 4.21 -1.83
CA LEU A 140 15.74 3.14 -1.93
C LEU A 140 17.07 3.57 -1.29
N THR A 141 17.50 4.81 -1.53
CA THR A 141 18.70 5.39 -0.93
C THR A 141 18.58 5.48 0.59
N GLN A 142 17.44 5.96 1.11
CA GLN A 142 17.15 6.06 2.53
C GLN A 142 17.26 4.70 3.24
N HIS A 143 16.87 3.62 2.55
CA HIS A 143 16.92 2.26 3.08
C HIS A 143 18.21 1.49 2.69
N GLY A 144 19.21 2.17 2.12
CA GLY A 144 20.50 1.56 1.78
C GLY A 144 20.45 0.53 0.65
N ILE A 145 19.41 0.56 -0.18
CA ILE A 145 19.19 -0.41 -1.25
C ILE A 145 19.87 0.08 -2.53
N SER A 146 20.84 -0.68 -3.01
CA SER A 146 21.45 -0.47 -4.34
C SER A 146 20.73 -1.33 -5.38
N PRO A 147 20.06 -0.73 -6.38
CA PRO A 147 19.37 -1.48 -7.43
C PRO A 147 20.32 -2.31 -8.29
N ARG A 148 19.91 -3.53 -8.64
CA ARG A 148 20.58 -4.41 -9.61
C ARG A 148 19.72 -4.60 -10.85
N GLY A 149 18.45 -4.94 -10.62
CA GLY A 149 17.48 -5.16 -11.67
C GLY A 149 16.07 -5.09 -11.11
N VAL A 150 15.13 -4.76 -11.98
CA VAL A 150 13.72 -4.58 -11.64
C VAL A 150 12.83 -5.46 -12.50
N VAL A 151 11.82 -6.03 -11.87
CA VAL A 151 10.68 -6.67 -12.55
C VAL A 151 9.48 -5.77 -12.32
N HIS A 152 8.81 -5.37 -13.39
CA HIS A 152 7.60 -4.55 -13.34
C HIS A 152 6.46 -5.33 -13.99
N VAL A 153 5.47 -5.74 -13.18
CA VAL A 153 4.24 -6.39 -13.61
C VAL A 153 3.12 -5.36 -13.71
N GLY A 154 2.44 -5.29 -14.86
CA GLY A 154 1.48 -4.23 -15.18
C GLY A 154 2.16 -2.98 -15.73
N ALA A 155 3.12 -3.20 -16.62
CA ALA A 155 4.04 -2.17 -17.09
C ALA A 155 3.40 -1.05 -17.95
N HIS A 156 2.18 -1.25 -18.45
CA HIS A 156 1.55 -0.41 -19.45
C HIS A 156 2.51 -0.15 -20.63
N GLU A 157 2.91 1.09 -20.88
CA GLU A 157 3.83 1.50 -21.94
C GLU A 157 5.26 1.75 -21.43
N GLY A 158 5.59 1.32 -20.20
CA GLY A 158 6.92 1.42 -19.62
C GLY A 158 7.30 2.84 -19.22
N GLN A 159 6.37 3.61 -18.64
CA GLN A 159 6.57 5.00 -18.23
C GLN A 159 7.78 5.18 -17.28
N GLU A 160 8.08 4.16 -16.47
CA GLU A 160 9.11 4.15 -15.44
C GLU A 160 10.50 3.81 -16.00
N PHE A 161 10.63 3.52 -17.30
CA PHE A 161 11.89 3.07 -17.91
C PHE A 161 13.07 3.99 -17.61
N GLU A 162 12.90 5.30 -17.81
CA GLU A 162 13.97 6.27 -17.58
C GLU A 162 14.34 6.37 -16.09
N GLU A 163 13.38 6.22 -15.20
CA GLU A 163 13.61 6.19 -13.75
C GLU A 163 14.45 4.97 -13.37
N TYR A 164 14.05 3.78 -13.82
CA TYR A 164 14.80 2.55 -13.57
C TYR A 164 16.24 2.60 -14.12
N ARG A 165 16.44 3.21 -15.29
CA ARG A 165 17.79 3.43 -15.83
C ARG A 165 18.61 4.39 -14.99
N ARG A 166 18.03 5.50 -14.53
CA ARG A 166 18.71 6.44 -13.62
C ARG A 166 19.10 5.77 -12.30
N LEU A 167 18.27 4.85 -11.82
CA LEU A 167 18.54 4.04 -10.62
C LEU A 167 19.59 2.94 -10.84
N GLY A 168 20.05 2.72 -12.08
CA GLY A 168 21.07 1.74 -12.41
C GLY A 168 20.55 0.31 -12.57
N CYS A 169 19.23 0.12 -12.71
CA CYS A 169 18.64 -1.19 -12.97
C CYS A 169 19.09 -1.73 -14.33
N ALA A 170 19.73 -2.89 -14.34
CA ALA A 170 20.02 -3.68 -15.53
C ALA A 170 20.26 -5.14 -15.08
N PRO A 171 19.29 -6.05 -15.27
CA PRO A 171 18.17 -6.00 -16.23
C PRO A 171 16.91 -5.25 -15.77
N ILE A 172 16.09 -4.82 -16.74
CA ILE A 172 14.74 -4.27 -16.56
C ILE A 172 13.74 -5.19 -17.28
N ALA A 173 12.82 -5.80 -16.54
CA ALA A 173 11.78 -6.65 -17.10
C ALA A 173 10.41 -5.99 -16.98
N PHE A 174 9.74 -5.74 -18.10
CA PHE A 174 8.36 -5.25 -18.14
C PHE A 174 7.42 -6.35 -18.61
N ILE A 175 6.33 -6.56 -17.87
CA ILE A 175 5.32 -7.57 -18.16
C ILE A 175 3.97 -6.86 -18.31
N GLU A 176 3.29 -7.09 -19.44
CA GLU A 176 2.02 -6.45 -19.76
C GLU A 176 0.99 -7.48 -20.27
N ALA A 177 -0.20 -7.47 -19.68
CA ALA A 177 -1.26 -8.44 -19.94
C ALA A 177 -2.14 -8.06 -21.13
N ASN A 178 -2.41 -6.77 -21.33
CA ASN A 178 -3.21 -6.26 -22.43
C ASN A 178 -2.39 -6.34 -23.74
N PRO A 179 -2.77 -7.19 -24.71
CA PRO A 179 -2.00 -7.35 -25.94
C PRO A 179 -1.85 -6.05 -26.74
N GLY A 180 -2.89 -5.20 -26.76
CA GLY A 180 -2.85 -3.94 -27.49
C GLY A 180 -1.87 -2.93 -26.87
N VAL A 181 -1.81 -2.89 -25.54
CA VAL A 181 -0.85 -2.07 -24.78
C VAL A 181 0.56 -2.63 -24.93
N TYR A 182 0.72 -3.96 -24.85
CA TYR A 182 2.00 -4.63 -25.05
C TYR A 182 2.63 -4.28 -26.41
N GLU A 183 1.84 -4.22 -27.50
CA GLU A 183 2.41 -3.84 -28.80
C GLU A 183 2.97 -2.39 -28.79
N ARG A 184 2.38 -1.48 -28.01
CA ARG A 184 2.90 -0.10 -27.83
C ARG A 184 4.15 -0.08 -26.95
N LEU A 185 4.17 -0.86 -25.87
CA LEU A 185 5.35 -1.09 -25.05
C LEU A 185 6.52 -1.65 -25.88
N TRP A 186 6.25 -2.65 -26.72
CA TRP A 186 7.24 -3.25 -27.61
C TRP A 186 7.76 -2.26 -28.65
N ALA A 187 6.87 -1.49 -29.28
CA ALA A 187 7.26 -0.45 -30.22
C ALA A 187 8.17 0.61 -29.58
N ARG A 188 7.95 0.92 -28.29
CA ARG A 188 8.74 1.89 -27.55
C ARG A 188 10.10 1.35 -27.09
N LEU A 189 10.15 0.14 -26.53
CA LEU A 189 11.32 -0.36 -25.76
C LEU A 189 11.95 -1.65 -26.30
N GLY A 190 11.39 -2.28 -27.34
CA GLY A 190 11.85 -3.60 -27.82
C GLY A 190 13.28 -3.66 -28.37
N GLY A 191 13.91 -2.51 -28.64
CA GLY A 191 15.31 -2.40 -29.06
C GLY A 191 16.29 -2.05 -27.94
N GLU A 192 15.81 -1.81 -26.72
CA GLU A 192 16.67 -1.35 -25.62
C GLU A 192 17.50 -2.50 -25.03
N PRO A 193 18.81 -2.31 -24.81
CA PRO A 193 19.67 -3.34 -24.24
C PRO A 193 19.31 -3.60 -22.77
N ASN A 194 19.37 -4.87 -22.37
CA ASN A 194 19.00 -5.34 -21.02
C ASN A 194 17.55 -5.05 -20.62
N VAL A 195 16.67 -4.76 -21.60
CA VAL A 195 15.23 -4.67 -21.41
C VAL A 195 14.57 -5.93 -21.91
N TYR A 196 13.70 -6.50 -21.10
CA TYR A 196 12.95 -7.73 -21.38
C TYR A 196 11.47 -7.39 -21.35
N LEU A 197 10.76 -7.68 -22.44
CA LEU A 197 9.34 -7.38 -22.57
C LEU A 197 8.58 -8.70 -22.68
N ILE A 198 7.61 -8.89 -21.81
CA ILE A 198 6.84 -10.13 -21.70
C ILE A 198 5.35 -9.82 -21.87
N LYS A 199 4.71 -10.47 -22.84
CA LYS A 199 3.26 -10.42 -23.03
C LYS A 199 2.60 -11.52 -22.22
N GLY A 200 1.73 -11.16 -21.28
CA GLY A 200 0.93 -12.11 -20.53
C GLY A 200 0.53 -11.64 -19.13
N ALA A 201 -0.50 -12.26 -18.59
CA ALA A 201 -0.95 -11.98 -17.24
C ALA A 201 -0.16 -12.82 -16.22
N ILE A 202 0.21 -12.22 -15.11
CA ILE A 202 0.85 -12.91 -14.00
C ILE A 202 -0.19 -13.20 -12.92
N ALA A 203 -0.21 -14.45 -12.45
CA ALA A 203 -1.14 -14.92 -11.44
C ALA A 203 -0.52 -16.06 -10.61
N GLU A 204 -1.31 -16.66 -9.74
CA GLU A 204 -0.90 -17.78 -8.88
C GLU A 204 -0.51 -19.06 -9.65
N GLY A 205 -0.91 -19.20 -10.92
CA GLY A 205 -0.83 -20.45 -11.67
C GLY A 205 -0.99 -20.31 -13.17
N TRP A 206 -0.67 -21.39 -13.89
CA TRP A 206 -0.92 -21.53 -15.31
C TRP A 206 -2.42 -21.66 -15.59
N GLY A 207 -2.92 -20.94 -16.58
CA GLY A 207 -4.32 -21.00 -16.97
C GLY A 207 -4.73 -19.84 -17.85
N GLU A 208 -5.98 -19.42 -17.68
CA GLU A 208 -6.53 -18.27 -18.38
C GLU A 208 -7.41 -17.44 -17.45
N ALA A 209 -7.32 -16.12 -17.58
CA ALA A 209 -8.17 -15.16 -16.89
C ALA A 209 -8.87 -14.23 -17.87
N THR A 210 -9.92 -13.58 -17.39
CA THR A 210 -10.56 -12.49 -18.11
C THR A 210 -9.84 -11.21 -17.72
N LEU A 211 -9.37 -10.47 -18.71
CA LEU A 211 -8.90 -9.10 -18.53
C LEU A 211 -10.06 -8.16 -18.89
N HIS A 212 -10.47 -7.36 -17.92
CA HIS A 212 -11.50 -6.34 -18.03
C HIS A 212 -10.84 -5.07 -18.58
N LEU A 213 -11.22 -4.70 -19.80
CA LEU A 213 -10.69 -3.54 -20.51
C LEU A 213 -11.52 -2.31 -20.18
N THR A 214 -10.84 -1.22 -19.86
CA THR A 214 -11.45 0.07 -19.51
C THR A 214 -11.26 1.10 -20.61
N SER A 215 -12.10 2.14 -20.64
CA SER A 215 -11.98 3.27 -21.57
C SER A 215 -10.65 4.01 -21.45
N TRP A 216 -10.02 3.90 -20.28
CA TRP A 216 -8.64 4.27 -20.03
C TRP A 216 -7.87 3.01 -19.64
N ASP A 217 -7.03 2.50 -20.53
CA ASP A 217 -6.39 1.18 -20.41
C ASP A 217 -5.45 1.03 -19.20
N GLN A 218 -5.02 2.13 -18.58
CA GLN A 218 -4.31 2.13 -17.30
C GLN A 218 -5.14 1.58 -16.14
N SER A 219 -6.47 1.61 -16.22
CA SER A 219 -7.39 1.05 -15.20
C SER A 219 -7.86 -0.37 -15.53
N SER A 220 -7.27 -1.04 -16.53
CA SER A 220 -7.67 -2.40 -16.90
C SER A 220 -7.12 -3.42 -15.91
N SER A 221 -7.92 -4.42 -15.54
CA SER A 221 -7.58 -5.38 -14.48
C SER A 221 -8.07 -6.78 -14.76
N LEU A 222 -7.46 -7.78 -14.11
CA LEU A 222 -8.00 -9.14 -14.06
C LEU A 222 -9.23 -9.24 -13.15
N LEU A 223 -9.55 -8.16 -12.43
CA LEU A 223 -10.72 -8.04 -11.58
C LEU A 223 -11.72 -7.04 -12.18
N PRO A 224 -13.03 -7.28 -12.05
CA PRO A 224 -14.05 -6.30 -12.43
C PRO A 224 -13.90 -5.00 -11.63
N LEU A 225 -14.34 -3.87 -12.20
CA LEU A 225 -14.51 -2.63 -11.44
C LEU A 225 -15.51 -2.85 -10.29
N ALA A 226 -15.23 -2.23 -9.14
CA ALA A 226 -16.14 -2.10 -8.02
C ALA A 226 -16.27 -0.61 -7.68
N GLN A 227 -15.80 -0.14 -6.52
CA GLN A 227 -15.92 1.27 -6.15
C GLN A 227 -15.17 2.23 -7.09
N HIS A 228 -14.27 1.72 -7.94
CA HIS A 228 -13.62 2.53 -8.97
C HIS A 228 -14.63 3.21 -9.89
N GLU A 229 -15.73 2.57 -10.28
CA GLU A 229 -16.73 3.17 -11.17
C GLU A 229 -17.52 4.31 -10.50
N GLU A 230 -17.61 4.30 -9.16
CA GLU A 230 -18.23 5.37 -8.37
C GLU A 230 -17.27 6.56 -8.21
N VAL A 231 -15.98 6.29 -7.97
CA VAL A 231 -14.94 7.31 -7.77
C VAL A 231 -14.55 7.98 -9.09
N TYR A 232 -14.50 7.21 -10.19
CA TYR A 232 -14.10 7.67 -11.52
C TYR A 232 -15.19 7.33 -12.56
N PRO A 233 -16.33 8.04 -12.55
CA PRO A 233 -17.49 7.72 -13.40
C PRO A 233 -17.23 7.83 -14.91
N ASP A 234 -16.16 8.55 -15.31
CA ASP A 234 -15.76 8.68 -16.71
C ASP A 234 -14.92 7.48 -17.22
N ILE A 235 -14.50 6.59 -16.32
CA ILE A 235 -13.77 5.37 -16.64
C ILE A 235 -14.73 4.18 -16.54
N ALA A 236 -15.07 3.60 -17.69
CA ALA A 236 -16.01 2.49 -17.79
C ALA A 236 -15.33 1.25 -18.37
N GLU A 237 -15.83 0.06 -18.04
CA GLU A 237 -15.49 -1.16 -18.75
C GLU A 237 -16.01 -1.08 -20.19
N VAL A 238 -15.12 -1.23 -21.17
CA VAL A 238 -15.43 -1.15 -22.62
C VAL A 238 -15.29 -2.51 -23.31
N GLY A 239 -14.78 -3.53 -22.63
CA GLY A 239 -14.67 -4.86 -23.19
C GLY A 239 -14.00 -5.86 -22.25
N GLN A 240 -13.97 -7.12 -22.68
CA GLN A 240 -13.31 -8.20 -21.97
C GLN A 240 -12.54 -9.06 -22.97
N ILE A 241 -11.35 -9.50 -22.60
CA ILE A 241 -10.56 -10.45 -23.39
C ILE A 241 -10.04 -11.59 -22.53
N ARG A 242 -9.81 -12.75 -23.14
CA ARG A 242 -9.15 -13.88 -22.48
C ARG A 242 -7.65 -13.74 -22.65
N VAL A 243 -6.93 -13.82 -21.53
CA VAL A 243 -5.47 -13.79 -21.48
C VAL A 243 -4.95 -15.03 -20.78
N THR A 244 -3.83 -15.55 -21.25
CA THR A 244 -3.12 -16.64 -20.57
C THR A 244 -2.48 -16.11 -19.29
N THR A 245 -2.61 -16.86 -18.21
CA THR A 245 -1.96 -16.57 -16.92
C THR A 245 -0.83 -17.54 -16.66
N ARG A 246 0.20 -17.07 -15.95
CA ARG A 246 1.28 -17.92 -15.43
C ARG A 246 1.90 -17.34 -14.15
N PRO A 247 2.55 -18.18 -13.32
CA PRO A 247 3.35 -17.70 -12.20
C PRO A 247 4.48 -16.79 -12.66
N LEU A 248 4.80 -15.74 -11.90
CA LEU A 248 5.95 -14.89 -12.17
C LEU A 248 7.25 -15.71 -12.15
N ASP A 249 7.33 -16.63 -11.20
CA ASP A 249 8.49 -17.51 -11.00
C ASP A 249 8.85 -18.33 -12.24
N SER A 250 7.89 -18.63 -13.13
CA SER A 250 8.15 -19.45 -14.32
C SER A 250 8.93 -18.74 -15.42
N LEU A 251 9.09 -17.41 -15.34
CA LEU A 251 9.78 -16.63 -16.37
C LEU A 251 11.31 -16.71 -16.26
N PHE A 252 11.84 -16.89 -15.05
CA PHE A 252 13.26 -16.75 -14.76
C PHE A 252 14.06 -17.96 -15.23
N GLY A 253 15.20 -17.71 -15.87
CA GLY A 253 16.05 -18.74 -16.47
C GLY A 253 15.56 -19.29 -17.80
N VAL A 254 14.46 -18.74 -18.33
CA VAL A 254 13.88 -19.12 -19.64
C VAL A 254 13.72 -17.87 -20.52
N GLU A 255 12.89 -16.93 -20.08
CA GLU A 255 12.60 -15.68 -20.80
C GLU A 255 13.27 -14.47 -20.12
N LEU A 256 13.43 -14.54 -18.79
CA LEU A 256 14.13 -13.54 -17.99
C LEU A 256 15.47 -14.08 -17.47
N PRO A 257 16.44 -13.19 -17.17
CA PRO A 257 17.66 -13.54 -16.43
C PRO A 257 17.37 -14.29 -15.11
N PRO A 258 18.38 -14.92 -14.48
CA PRO A 258 18.19 -15.57 -13.19
C PRO A 258 17.64 -14.60 -12.12
N MET A 259 16.80 -15.09 -11.20
CA MET A 259 16.14 -14.29 -10.15
C MET A 259 17.11 -13.40 -9.36
N ALA A 260 18.34 -13.88 -9.10
CA ALA A 260 19.37 -13.13 -8.38
C ALA A 260 19.80 -11.80 -9.06
N ALA A 261 19.57 -11.67 -10.36
CA ALA A 261 19.82 -10.43 -11.11
C ALA A 261 18.86 -9.30 -10.71
N PHE A 262 17.73 -9.62 -10.07
CA PHE A 262 16.70 -8.68 -9.69
C PHE A 262 16.70 -8.50 -8.17
N ASN A 263 16.44 -7.27 -7.72
CA ASN A 263 16.18 -6.95 -6.32
C ASN A 263 15.06 -5.94 -6.11
N LEU A 264 14.45 -5.45 -7.19
CA LEU A 264 13.26 -4.61 -7.14
C LEU A 264 12.10 -5.31 -7.83
N LEU A 265 10.90 -5.16 -7.27
CA LEU A 265 9.65 -5.67 -7.86
C LEU A 265 8.59 -4.56 -7.82
N ASN A 266 8.18 -4.07 -8.98
CA ASN A 266 7.04 -3.16 -9.13
C ASN A 266 5.81 -3.97 -9.56
N ILE A 267 4.68 -3.80 -8.87
CA ILE A 267 3.42 -4.42 -9.25
C ILE A 267 2.35 -3.33 -9.24
N ASP A 268 1.82 -3.04 -10.42
CA ASP A 268 0.76 -2.07 -10.67
C ASP A 268 -0.28 -2.76 -11.55
N VAL A 269 -1.15 -3.57 -10.94
CA VAL A 269 -2.09 -4.43 -11.67
C VAL A 269 -3.53 -4.22 -11.20
N GLN A 270 -3.82 -3.04 -10.65
CA GLN A 270 -5.17 -2.55 -10.47
C GLN A 270 -6.02 -3.54 -9.66
N GLY A 271 -5.54 -3.90 -8.47
CA GLY A 271 -6.22 -4.76 -7.50
C GLY A 271 -5.87 -6.25 -7.59
N ALA A 272 -5.10 -6.70 -8.58
CA ALA A 272 -4.69 -8.09 -8.71
C ALA A 272 -3.34 -8.42 -8.02
N GLU A 273 -2.81 -7.53 -7.17
CA GLU A 273 -1.44 -7.60 -6.63
C GLU A 273 -1.19 -8.91 -5.88
N ARG A 274 -2.17 -9.36 -5.09
CA ARG A 274 -2.06 -10.63 -4.34
C ARG A 274 -1.90 -11.84 -5.25
N LYS A 275 -2.51 -11.84 -6.44
CA LYS A 275 -2.36 -12.94 -7.42
C LYS A 275 -0.94 -12.99 -7.97
N VAL A 276 -0.38 -11.82 -8.29
CA VAL A 276 1.01 -11.69 -8.73
C VAL A 276 1.97 -12.17 -7.65
N LEU A 277 1.78 -11.70 -6.40
CA LEU A 277 2.60 -12.10 -5.26
C LEU A 277 2.54 -13.60 -4.96
N GLN A 278 1.38 -14.25 -5.16
CA GLN A 278 1.24 -15.70 -5.04
C GLN A 278 1.98 -16.47 -6.14
N GLY A 279 2.16 -15.87 -7.32
CA GLY A 279 2.96 -16.43 -8.41
C GLY A 279 4.46 -16.11 -8.32
N ALA A 280 4.91 -15.31 -7.34
CA ALA A 280 6.27 -14.79 -7.22
C ALA A 280 7.03 -15.32 -6.00
N THR A 281 6.57 -16.42 -5.40
CA THR A 281 7.06 -16.88 -4.09
C THR A 281 8.55 -17.25 -4.08
N ALA A 282 9.10 -17.74 -5.20
CA ALA A 282 10.52 -18.06 -5.34
C ALA A 282 11.36 -16.83 -5.70
N LEU A 283 10.78 -15.84 -6.41
CA LEU A 283 11.42 -14.55 -6.67
C LEU A 283 11.57 -13.73 -5.38
N LEU A 284 10.54 -13.68 -4.53
CA LEU A 284 10.48 -12.80 -3.36
C LEU A 284 11.77 -12.83 -2.53
N PRO A 285 12.38 -13.98 -2.14
CA PRO A 285 13.67 -14.04 -1.45
C PRO A 285 14.82 -13.23 -2.05
N HIS A 286 14.80 -12.94 -3.35
CA HIS A 286 15.82 -12.14 -4.04
C HIS A 286 15.53 -10.63 -4.04
N ILE A 287 14.29 -10.25 -3.71
CA ILE A 287 13.80 -8.88 -3.71
C ILE A 287 14.15 -8.17 -2.40
N ALA A 288 14.72 -6.97 -2.52
CA ALA A 288 15.03 -6.05 -1.43
C ALA A 288 13.90 -5.03 -1.22
N ALA A 289 13.22 -4.59 -2.28
CA ALA A 289 12.07 -3.69 -2.18
C ALA A 289 10.95 -4.03 -3.18
N LEU A 290 9.71 -3.86 -2.75
CA LEU A 290 8.52 -3.93 -3.58
C LEU A 290 7.81 -2.58 -3.59
N ASN A 291 7.46 -2.08 -4.77
CA ASN A 291 6.53 -0.97 -4.92
C ASN A 291 5.20 -1.53 -5.46
N LEU A 292 4.12 -1.32 -4.72
CA LEU A 292 2.81 -1.89 -5.02
C LEU A 292 1.77 -0.79 -5.08
N GLU A 293 0.85 -0.91 -6.03
CA GLU A 293 -0.46 -0.27 -5.91
C GLU A 293 -1.24 -0.92 -4.75
N VAL A 294 -1.89 -0.12 -3.92
CA VAL A 294 -2.59 -0.56 -2.71
C VAL A 294 -3.97 0.04 -2.61
N ASN A 295 -4.89 -0.75 -2.08
CA ASN A 295 -6.30 -0.39 -1.95
C ASN A 295 -6.69 -0.27 -0.48
N TYR A 296 -7.34 0.83 -0.11
CA TYR A 296 -7.98 1.02 1.19
C TYR A 296 -9.49 0.77 1.13
N ALA A 297 -10.05 0.74 -0.07
CA ALA A 297 -11.43 0.37 -0.35
C ALA A 297 -11.47 -0.61 -1.53
N GLU A 298 -12.59 -1.29 -1.74
CA GLU A 298 -12.72 -2.32 -2.78
C GLU A 298 -12.88 -1.65 -4.16
N MET A 299 -11.80 -1.08 -4.70
CA MET A 299 -11.79 -0.40 -6.00
C MET A 299 -12.09 -1.37 -7.13
N TYR A 300 -11.58 -2.59 -7.01
CA TYR A 300 -11.83 -3.71 -7.90
C TYR A 300 -12.42 -4.88 -7.10
N ALA A 301 -13.34 -5.63 -7.69
CA ALA A 301 -14.09 -6.65 -6.98
C ALA A 301 -13.15 -7.77 -6.45
N GLY A 302 -13.15 -7.95 -5.14
CA GLY A 302 -12.30 -8.92 -4.45
C GLY A 302 -10.81 -8.57 -4.38
N CYS A 303 -10.42 -7.32 -4.65
CA CYS A 303 -9.03 -6.89 -4.50
C CYS A 303 -8.56 -7.01 -3.04
N PRO A 304 -7.26 -7.29 -2.79
CA PRO A 304 -6.72 -7.24 -1.44
C PRO A 304 -6.73 -5.79 -0.95
N LEU A 305 -7.07 -5.60 0.32
CA LEU A 305 -6.82 -4.33 0.96
C LEU A 305 -5.37 -4.26 1.43
N ILE A 306 -4.90 -3.06 1.75
CA ILE A 306 -3.52 -2.84 2.20
C ILE A 306 -3.14 -3.72 3.40
N ASP A 307 -4.07 -4.01 4.31
CA ASP A 307 -3.83 -4.94 5.44
C ASP A 307 -3.62 -6.39 5.00
N ASP A 308 -4.31 -6.84 3.94
CA ASP A 308 -4.09 -8.16 3.37
C ASP A 308 -2.69 -8.27 2.78
N LEU A 309 -2.20 -7.19 2.17
CA LEU A 309 -0.84 -7.10 1.61
C LEU A 309 0.21 -7.00 2.71
N ASP A 310 0.01 -6.15 3.72
CA ASP A 310 0.86 -6.04 4.92
C ASP A 310 1.01 -7.41 5.60
N GLU A 311 -0.10 -8.15 5.82
CA GLU A 311 -0.06 -9.48 6.41
C GLU A 311 0.67 -10.49 5.52
N PHE A 312 0.38 -10.50 4.21
CA PHE A 312 1.00 -11.43 3.28
C PHE A 312 2.52 -11.23 3.18
N LEU A 313 2.96 -9.98 3.12
CA LEU A 313 4.36 -9.59 2.95
C LEU A 313 5.13 -9.63 4.27
N GLY A 314 4.49 -9.30 5.39
CA GLY A 314 5.05 -9.43 6.73
C GLY A 314 5.52 -10.85 7.04
N HIS A 315 4.71 -11.86 6.70
CA HIS A 315 5.10 -13.27 6.83
C HIS A 315 6.30 -13.68 5.96
N ARG A 316 6.73 -12.83 5.01
CA ARG A 316 7.84 -13.04 4.08
C ARG A 316 9.02 -12.10 4.34
N GLY A 317 9.00 -11.41 5.49
CA GLY A 317 10.08 -10.55 5.94
C GLY A 317 10.12 -9.20 5.23
N PHE A 318 8.96 -8.65 4.86
CA PHE A 318 8.85 -7.29 4.33
C PHE A 318 8.02 -6.41 5.26
N GLU A 319 8.42 -5.15 5.37
CA GLU A 319 7.70 -4.12 6.11
C GLU A 319 7.38 -2.96 5.19
N ARG A 320 6.17 -2.41 5.31
CA ARG A 320 5.77 -1.20 4.61
C ARG A 320 6.47 0.01 5.24
N VAL A 321 7.28 0.70 4.46
CA VAL A 321 8.09 1.85 4.91
C VAL A 321 7.62 3.19 4.36
N ALA A 322 6.84 3.18 3.28
CA ALA A 322 6.22 4.37 2.72
C ALA A 322 4.85 4.06 2.12
N VAL A 323 3.97 5.06 2.14
CA VAL A 323 2.67 5.03 1.48
C VAL A 323 2.26 6.45 1.08
N THR A 324 1.56 6.57 -0.05
CA THR A 324 0.94 7.80 -0.54
C THR A 324 -0.41 7.49 -1.20
N THR A 325 -1.32 8.47 -1.27
CA THR A 325 -2.65 8.36 -1.88
C THR A 325 -2.93 9.66 -2.66
N PRO A 326 -2.24 9.85 -3.80
CA PRO A 326 -2.07 11.19 -4.39
C PRO A 326 -3.32 11.67 -5.12
N PHE A 327 -4.08 10.76 -5.72
CA PHE A 327 -5.24 11.09 -6.55
C PHE A 327 -6.58 10.90 -5.84
N HIS A 328 -6.68 9.88 -4.98
CA HIS A 328 -7.86 9.64 -4.16
C HIS A 328 -7.49 8.88 -2.90
N ARG A 329 -8.31 9.01 -1.85
CA ARG A 329 -7.99 8.44 -0.53
C ARG A 329 -8.10 6.92 -0.52
N THR A 330 -8.95 6.35 -1.37
CA THR A 330 -9.28 4.91 -1.35
C THR A 330 -8.21 3.99 -1.94
N TRP A 331 -7.17 4.54 -2.56
CA TRP A 331 -6.08 3.78 -3.15
C TRP A 331 -4.80 4.63 -3.26
N GLY A 332 -3.68 4.01 -3.58
CA GLY A 332 -2.42 4.71 -3.86
C GLY A 332 -1.26 3.74 -3.96
N ASP A 333 -0.06 4.18 -3.58
CA ASP A 333 1.16 3.37 -3.68
C ASP A 333 1.78 3.13 -2.33
N ALA A 334 2.38 1.95 -2.15
CA ALA A 334 3.18 1.62 -0.99
C ALA A 334 4.50 0.97 -1.36
N LEU A 335 5.56 1.40 -0.66
CA LEU A 335 6.87 0.76 -0.70
C LEU A 335 7.03 -0.17 0.50
N TYR A 336 7.41 -1.41 0.20
CA TYR A 336 7.77 -2.43 1.17
C TYR A 336 9.26 -2.73 1.03
N VAL A 337 9.98 -2.79 2.15
CA VAL A 337 11.41 -3.11 2.19
C VAL A 337 11.61 -4.40 2.97
N ARG A 338 12.54 -5.23 2.52
CA ARG A 338 12.92 -6.45 3.22
C ARG A 338 13.50 -6.07 4.58
N CYS A 339 12.85 -6.54 5.63
CA CYS A 339 13.45 -6.62 6.95
C CYS A 339 14.57 -7.64 6.86
N GLU A 340 15.80 -7.20 6.60
CA GLU A 340 16.94 -8.02 6.97
C GLU A 340 16.75 -8.34 8.45
N THR A 341 16.77 -9.63 8.82
CA THR A 341 17.01 -10.00 10.21
C THR A 341 18.14 -9.10 10.71
N LEU A 342 17.87 -8.22 11.67
CA LEU A 342 18.85 -7.53 12.50
C LEU A 342 19.64 -8.60 13.27
N ALA A 343 20.40 -9.44 12.55
CA ALA A 343 21.37 -10.34 13.12
C ALA A 343 22.68 -9.57 13.11
N PRO A 344 23.25 -9.23 14.29
CA PRO A 344 24.58 -8.65 14.33
C PRO A 344 25.53 -9.63 13.65
N ALA A 345 26.38 -9.09 12.78
CA ALA A 345 27.46 -9.83 12.15
C ALA A 345 28.24 -10.57 13.24
N VAL A 346 28.16 -11.90 13.26
CA VAL A 346 29.06 -12.72 14.07
C VAL A 346 30.44 -12.54 13.45
N SER A 347 31.30 -11.77 14.11
CA SER A 347 32.71 -11.67 13.79
C SER A 347 33.33 -13.05 13.88
N SER A 348 33.76 -13.58 12.75
CA SER A 348 34.66 -14.74 12.69
C SER A 348 36.06 -14.26 13.07
N GLU A 349 36.29 -14.07 14.37
CA GLU A 349 37.65 -13.97 14.90
C GLU A 349 38.24 -15.37 15.07
N GLY A 350 39.17 -15.70 14.16
CA GLY A 350 40.46 -16.26 14.55
C GLY A 350 40.55 -17.76 14.84
N GLU A 351 40.47 -18.60 13.80
CA GLU A 351 41.33 -19.80 13.77
C GLU A 351 42.68 -19.40 13.18
N ASN A 352 43.64 -19.07 14.05
CA ASN A 352 45.05 -19.00 13.67
C ASN A 352 45.92 -19.74 14.70
N ARG A 353 46.28 -20.96 14.30
CA ARG A 353 47.60 -21.62 14.46
C ARG A 353 48.26 -21.57 15.85
N GLY A 354 48.19 -22.70 16.54
CA GLY A 354 49.23 -23.14 17.47
C GLY A 354 50.03 -24.29 16.84
N SER A 355 51.16 -23.96 16.21
CA SER A 355 52.24 -24.91 15.90
C SER A 355 53.43 -24.53 16.78
N SER A 356 53.67 -25.32 17.82
CA SER A 356 54.97 -25.48 18.49
C SER A 356 54.82 -26.50 19.62
#